data_AF-A0A920GV63-F1
#
_entry.id   AF-A0A920GV63-F1
#
_cell.length_a   1.000
_cell.length_b   1.000
_cell.length_c   1.000
_cell.angle_alpha   90.00
_cell.angle_beta   90.00
_cell.angle_gamma   90.00
#
_symmetry.space_group_name_H-M   'P 1'
#
loop_
_entity.id
_entity.type
_entity.pdbx_description
1 polymer ?
#
loop_
_entity_poly.entity_id
_entity_poly.type
_entity_poly.pdbx_seq_one_letter_code
_entity_poly.pdbx_strand_id
1 'polypeptide(L)' 'MGLKRNEWSISFQSRIGPGWIEPFTDKELVSLAEKGIERLDVVCPAFVTDNLETLEEMNMQGRETFLKLEENHLITYLV' A
#
# COMPACT_ATOMS: atom_id res chain seq x y z
N MET A 1 -5.84 16.29 -6.56
CA MET A 1 -6.43 15.59 -5.39
C MET A 1 -6.57 16.48 -4.14
N GLY A 2 -5.92 17.65 -4.02
CA GLY A 2 -6.21 18.60 -2.93
C GLY A 2 -5.86 18.13 -1.50
N LEU A 3 -5.07 17.06 -1.38
CA LEU A 3 -4.71 16.42 -0.12
C LEU A 3 -3.74 17.29 0.70
N LYS A 4 -3.95 17.32 2.01
CA LYS A 4 -3.01 17.88 2.98
C LYS A 4 -1.78 16.99 3.10
N ARG A 5 -0.67 17.56 3.59
CA ARG A 5 0.61 16.85 3.77
C ARG A 5 0.52 15.59 4.63
N ASN A 6 -0.45 15.50 5.53
CA ASN A 6 -0.65 14.38 6.45
C ASN A 6 -1.69 13.37 5.94
N GLU A 7 -2.27 13.59 4.77
CA GLU A 7 -3.28 12.71 4.16
C GLU A 7 -2.67 11.75 3.12
N TRP A 8 -1.35 11.81 2.90
CA TRP A 8 -0.65 10.90 2.00
C TRP A 8 0.80 10.65 2.47
N SER A 9 1.34 9.51 2.03
CA SER A 9 2.74 9.12 2.22
C SER A 9 3.23 8.36 0.98
N ILE A 10 4.53 8.06 0.93
CA ILE A 10 5.15 7.23 -0.12
C ILE A 10 5.83 6.05 0.58
N SER A 11 5.72 4.88 -0.05
CA SER A 11 6.42 3.66 0.34
C SER A 11 6.94 2.92 -0.89
N PHE A 12 7.83 1.97 -0.67
CA PHE A 12 8.54 1.24 -1.70
C PHE A 12 8.29 -0.27 -1.55
N GLN A 13 7.95 -0.91 -2.66
CA GLN A 13 7.64 -2.33 -2.76
C GLN A 13 8.76 -3.10 -3.47
N SER A 14 8.62 -4.43 -3.51
CA SER A 14 9.52 -5.36 -4.22
C SER A 14 11.00 -5.18 -3.85
N ARG A 15 11.39 -5.83 -2.74
CA ARG A 15 12.78 -5.84 -2.23
C ARG A 15 13.35 -7.26 -2.26
N ILE A 16 14.59 -7.40 -2.74
CA ILE A 16 15.33 -8.66 -2.72
C ILE A 16 16.65 -8.45 -1.98
N GLY A 17 16.75 -8.97 -0.76
CA GLY A 17 17.92 -8.79 0.10
C GLY A 17 17.98 -7.41 0.80
N PRO A 18 19.14 -7.06 1.39
CA PRO A 18 19.31 -5.84 2.17
C PRO A 18 19.65 -4.59 1.31
N GLY A 19 19.49 -3.40 1.88
CA GLY A 19 19.97 -2.14 1.30
C GLY A 19 18.96 -1.38 0.41
N TRP A 20 17.68 -1.73 0.51
CA TRP A 20 16.61 -1.10 -0.27
C TRP A 20 16.07 0.18 0.39
N ILE A 21 15.38 0.98 -0.42
CA ILE A 21 14.83 2.28 -0.01
C ILE A 21 13.61 2.05 0.89
N GLU A 22 13.57 2.79 2.00
CA GLU A 22 12.48 2.80 2.97
C GLU A 22 11.61 4.07 2.81
N PRO A 23 10.34 4.05 3.25
CA PRO A 23 9.67 3.00 4.01
C PRO A 23 9.10 1.88 3.12
N PHE A 24 8.97 0.68 3.67
CA PHE A 24 8.49 -0.47 2.90
C PHE A 24 6.97 -0.59 2.91
N THR A 25 6.37 -0.86 1.75
CA THR A 25 4.91 -0.90 1.59
C THR A 25 4.23 -1.93 2.49
N ASP A 26 4.77 -3.13 2.62
CA ASP A 26 4.25 -4.19 3.50
C ASP A 26 4.17 -3.74 4.97
N LYS A 27 5.19 -3.02 5.46
CA LYS A 27 5.22 -2.49 6.82
C LYS A 27 4.29 -1.29 7.00
N GLU A 28 4.21 -0.41 6.01
CA GLU A 28 3.33 0.76 6.07
C GLU A 28 1.86 0.34 6.06
N LEU A 29 1.46 -0.68 5.29
CA LEU A 29 0.09 -1.19 5.30
C LEU A 29 -0.32 -1.69 6.67
N VAL A 30 0.55 -2.44 7.37
CA VAL A 30 0.31 -2.85 8.76
C VAL A 30 0.20 -1.62 9.67
N SER A 31 1.15 -0.69 9.58
CA SER A 31 1.16 0.49 10.44
C SER A 31 -0.08 1.38 10.25
N LEU A 32 -0.56 1.54 9.02
CA LEU A 32 -1.76 2.31 8.71
C LEU A 32 -3.01 1.63 9.25
N ALA A 33 -3.12 0.31 9.12
CA ALA A 33 -4.22 -0.45 9.70
C ALA A 33 -4.20 -0.38 11.24
N GLU A 34 -3.03 -0.51 11.88
CA GLU A 34 -2.87 -0.38 13.34
C GLU A 34 -3.21 1.03 13.87
N LYS A 35 -3.06 2.07 13.03
CA LYS A 35 -3.45 3.45 13.34
C LYS A 35 -4.96 3.70 13.20
N GLY A 36 -5.75 2.70 12.81
CA GLY A 36 -7.19 2.81 12.61
C GLY A 36 -7.56 3.57 11.34
N ILE A 37 -6.70 3.56 10.30
CA ILE A 37 -7.08 4.09 9.00
C ILE A 37 -8.02 3.10 8.33
N GLU A 38 -9.29 3.48 8.19
CA GLU A 38 -10.31 2.60 7.62
C GLU A 38 -10.35 2.59 6.09
N ARG A 39 -9.84 3.64 5.44
CA ARG A 39 -9.92 3.80 3.98
C ARG A 39 -8.57 4.20 3.43
N LEU A 40 -8.03 3.39 2.53
CA LEU A 40 -6.74 3.61 1.91
C LEU A 40 -6.84 3.54 0.38
N ASP A 41 -6.39 4.59 -0.29
CA ASP A 41 -6.20 4.60 -1.74
C ASP A 41 -4.71 4.52 -2.05
N VAL A 42 -4.30 3.47 -2.77
CA VAL A 42 -2.92 3.25 -3.16
C VAL A 42 -2.76 3.57 -4.64
N VAL A 43 -1.81 4.47 -4.95
CA VAL A 43 -1.46 4.82 -6.32
C VAL A 43 -0.08 4.23 -6.64
N CYS A 44 0.03 3.54 -7.78
CA CYS A 44 1.25 2.90 -8.25
C CYS A 44 1.84 3.62 -9.47
N PRO A 45 2.31 4.89 -9.35
CA PRO A 45 2.67 5.73 -10.50
C PRO A 45 3.90 5.24 -11.28
N ALA A 46 4.63 4.25 -10.76
CA ALA A 46 5.77 3.65 -11.44
C ALA A 46 5.36 2.71 -12.59
N PHE A 47 4.07 2.35 -12.68
CA PHE A 47 3.51 1.49 -13.72
C PHE A 47 2.39 2.22 -14.45
N VAL A 48 2.22 1.94 -15.74
CA VAL A 48 1.19 2.56 -16.61
C VAL A 48 0.04 1.58 -16.89
N THR A 49 0.23 0.30 -16.56
CA THR A 49 -0.73 -0.79 -16.77
C THR A 49 -0.56 -1.83 -15.67
N ASP A 50 -1.59 -2.62 -15.42
CA ASP A 50 -1.50 -3.77 -14.52
C ASP A 50 -0.39 -4.75 -14.92
N ASN A 51 0.33 -5.25 -13.93
CA ASN A 51 1.37 -6.26 -14.05
C ASN A 51 1.35 -7.22 -12.85
N LEU A 52 2.35 -8.10 -12.74
CA LEU A 52 2.41 -9.08 -11.67
C LEU A 52 2.50 -8.39 -10.30
N GLU A 53 3.32 -7.34 -10.20
CA GLU A 53 3.54 -6.59 -8.99
C GLU A 53 2.26 -5.89 -8.50
N THR A 54 1.50 -5.25 -9.40
CA THR A 54 0.25 -4.56 -9.01
C THR A 54 -0.89 -5.54 -8.70
N LEU A 55 -0.98 -6.66 -9.41
CA LEU A 55 -2.05 -7.65 -9.22
C LEU A 55 -1.79 -8.56 -8.01
N GLU A 56 -0.58 -9.11 -7.88
CA GLU A 56 -0.27 -10.09 -6.85
C GLU A 56 0.25 -9.42 -5.56
N GLU A 57 1.29 -8.60 -5.65
CA GLU A 57 1.86 -7.97 -4.45
C GLU A 57 0.90 -6.95 -3.84
N MET A 58 0.34 -6.06 -4.66
CA MET A 58 -0.54 -5.01 -4.13
C MET A 58 -1.99 -5.48 -3.95
N ASN A 59 -2.66 -5.88 -5.04
CA ASN A 59 -4.10 -6.14 -4.98
C ASN A 59 -4.48 -7.39 -4.16
N MET A 60 -3.60 -8.39 -4.08
CA MET A 60 -3.83 -9.59 -3.26
C MET A 60 -3.14 -9.50 -1.90
N GLN A 61 -1.80 -9.52 -1.86
CA GLN A 61 -1.04 -9.63 -0.60
C GLN A 61 -1.14 -8.35 0.25
N GLY A 62 -1.00 -7.18 -0.37
CA GLY A 62 -1.15 -5.89 0.31
C GLY A 62 -2.56 -5.70 0.85
N ARG A 63 -3.57 -6.10 0.06
CA ARG A 63 -4.98 -6.08 0.48
C ARG A 63 -5.20 -6.97 1.70
N GLU A 64 -4.75 -8.22 1.64
CA GLU A 64 -4.85 -9.15 2.76
C GLU A 64 -4.18 -8.58 4.02
N THR A 65 -2.99 -7.99 3.87
CA THR A 65 -2.23 -7.40 4.96
C THR A 65 -3.00 -6.27 5.65
N PHE A 66 -3.60 -5.36 4.89
CA PHE A 66 -4.34 -4.22 5.42
C PHE A 66 -5.68 -4.60 6.07
N LEU A 67 -6.38 -5.60 5.49
CA LEU A 67 -7.69 -6.05 5.98
C LEU A 67 -7.60 -7.05 7.13
N LYS A 68 -6.41 -7.62 7.40
CA LYS A 68 -6.23 -8.64 8.44
C LYS A 68 -6.58 -8.15 9.85
N LEU A 69 -6.44 -6.86 10.12
CA LEU A 69 -6.71 -6.29 11.44
C LEU A 69 -8.19 -5.95 11.64
N GLU A 70 -8.88 -5.46 10.59
CA GLU A 70 -10.32 -5.17 10.63
C GLU A 70 -10.99 -5.42 9.27
N GLU A 71 -12.08 -6.22 9.27
CA GLU A 71 -12.83 -6.57 8.04
C GLU A 71 -13.54 -5.38 7.39
N ASN A 72 -13.80 -4.29 8.14
CA ASN A 72 -14.50 -3.11 7.63
C ASN A 72 -13.58 -2.13 6.89
N HIS A 73 -12.27 -2.37 6.89
CA HIS A 73 -11.32 -1.56 6.14
C HIS A 73 -11.56 -1.67 4.62
N LEU A 74 -11.32 -0.57 3.91
CA LEU A 74 -11.43 -0.49 2.46
C LEU A 74 -10.09 -0.07 1.87
N ILE A 75 -9.67 -0.81 0.85
CA ILE A 75 -8.45 -0.49 0.10
C ILE A 75 -8.71 -0.55 -1.39
N THR A 76 -8.26 0.49 -2.09
CA THR A 76 -8.33 0.59 -3.56
C THR A 76 -6.93 0.77 -4.14
N TYR A 77 -6.75 0.25 -5.36
CA TYR A 77 -5.48 0.33 -6.09
C TYR A 77 -5.72 1.02 -7.42
N LEU A 78 -4.86 1.99 -7.71
CA LEU A 78 -4.86 2.79 -8.92
C LEU A 78 -3.48 2.62 -9.57
N VAL A 79 -3.45 1.94 -10.71
CA VAL A 79 -2.29 1.91 -11.61
C VAL A 79 -2.46 3.00 -12.66
#